data_AF-A0A6M0L848-F1
#
_entry.id   AF-A0A6M0L848-F1
#
_cell.length_a   1.000
_cell.length_b   1.000
_cell.length_c   1.000
_cell.angle_alpha   90.00
_cell.angle_beta   90.00
_cell.angle_gamma   90.00
#
_symmetry.space_group_name_H-M   'P 1'
#
loop_
_entity.id
_entity.type
_entity.pdbx_description
1 polymer ?
#
loop_
_entity_poly.entity_id
_entity_poly.type
_entity_poly.pdbx_seq_one_letter_code
_entity_poly.pdbx_strand_id
1 'polypeptide(L)'
;MELKNLVNKGTLLLGSMFVLAACGANNAASDKKEEARMEETTAMMKETTEAKMEETTAMMEETTEAKMDETTAMMDETTAMMSEMEALKDGEYKLESNADERGWAHSFTIVVKDGKITESKYDMVDKDGKLKSENEEYNKMMEEKSGASFAKAVEAYNKGLVEKQNVADVESVSGATSTYDSFAEYAKLLLEAAAKGNTETIKVEVK
;
A
#
# COMPACT_ATOMS: atom_id res chain seq x y z
N MET A 1 47.79 -3.23 -14.08
CA MET A 1 48.38 -3.77 -12.84
C MET A 1 47.29 -4.54 -12.14
N GLU A 2 47.48 -5.84 -12.04
CA GLU A 2 46.52 -6.81 -11.54
C GLU A 2 46.58 -6.87 -10.01
N LEU A 3 45.47 -6.61 -9.30
CA LEU A 3 45.34 -6.96 -7.89
C LEU A 3 44.60 -8.29 -7.76
N LYS A 4 45.38 -9.30 -7.37
CA LYS A 4 44.96 -10.67 -7.12
C LYS A 4 44.35 -10.79 -5.72
N ASN A 5 43.16 -11.40 -5.69
CA ASN A 5 42.67 -12.40 -4.72
C ASN A 5 43.23 -12.38 -3.29
N LEU A 6 42.34 -12.08 -2.34
CA LEU A 6 42.47 -12.59 -0.97
C LEU A 6 41.14 -13.20 -0.52
N VAL A 7 40.99 -14.49 -0.83
CA VAL A 7 39.94 -15.36 -0.30
C VAL A 7 40.36 -15.77 1.11
N ASN A 8 39.65 -15.27 2.13
CA ASN A 8 39.86 -15.69 3.51
C ASN A 8 38.97 -16.92 3.81
N LYS A 9 39.61 -18.08 3.98
CA LYS A 9 38.99 -19.34 4.41
C LYS A 9 39.16 -19.47 5.93
N GLY A 10 38.07 -19.43 6.67
CA GLY A 10 37.97 -19.99 8.03
C GLY A 10 36.58 -20.61 8.16
N THR A 11 36.39 -21.94 8.13
CA THR A 11 36.83 -22.98 9.08
C THR A 11 36.07 -22.94 10.40
N LEU A 12 35.09 -23.86 10.44
CA LEU A 12 34.71 -24.78 11.52
C LEU A 12 33.88 -24.30 12.73
N LEU A 13 32.71 -24.95 12.81
CA LEU A 13 32.15 -25.76 13.91
C LEU A 13 31.99 -25.14 15.30
N LEU A 14 30.74 -25.17 15.77
CA LEU A 14 30.22 -25.75 17.03
C LEU A 14 28.74 -25.29 17.07
N GLY A 15 27.72 -26.11 16.83
CA GLY A 15 27.48 -27.39 17.49
C GLY A 15 26.88 -27.14 18.87
N SER A 16 25.57 -26.89 18.98
CA SER A 16 24.81 -27.18 20.20
C SER A 16 23.32 -27.26 19.92
N MET A 17 22.86 -28.47 19.59
CA MET A 17 21.48 -28.88 19.81
C MET A 17 21.28 -29.04 21.31
N PHE A 18 20.44 -28.20 21.90
CA PHE A 18 19.86 -28.46 23.21
C PHE A 18 18.54 -29.21 23.01
N VAL A 19 18.58 -30.52 23.22
CA VAL A 19 17.39 -31.35 23.47
C VAL A 19 17.60 -32.01 24.83
N LEU A 20 16.73 -31.72 25.79
CA LEU A 20 16.41 -32.51 26.98
C LEU A 20 15.08 -31.93 27.51
N ALA A 21 13.91 -32.52 27.28
CA ALA A 21 13.38 -33.75 27.86
C ALA A 21 13.00 -33.63 29.35
N ALA A 22 11.86 -34.26 29.65
CA ALA A 22 11.43 -34.86 30.92
C ALA A 22 10.30 -34.16 31.69
N CYS A 23 9.17 -34.86 31.65
CA CYS A 23 8.02 -34.79 32.55
C CYS A 23 8.37 -35.23 33.99
N GLY A 24 7.51 -34.86 34.94
CA GLY A 24 7.41 -35.43 36.29
C GLY A 24 6.89 -34.38 37.27
N ALA A 25 5.58 -34.20 37.47
CA ALA A 25 4.63 -35.04 38.21
C ALA A 25 4.73 -34.94 39.75
N ASN A 26 3.57 -34.59 40.34
CA ASN A 26 3.07 -34.94 41.69
C ASN A 26 3.53 -34.08 42.90
N ASN A 27 2.68 -33.69 43.87
CA ASN A 27 1.29 -34.02 44.18
C ASN A 27 0.67 -33.12 45.27
N ALA A 28 -0.67 -33.10 45.28
CA ALA A 28 -1.61 -33.05 46.41
C ALA A 28 -1.89 -31.74 47.19
N ALA A 29 -3.09 -31.49 47.73
CA ALA A 29 -4.46 -31.97 47.52
C ALA A 29 -5.38 -31.21 48.50
N SER A 30 -6.59 -30.84 48.08
CA SER A 30 -7.85 -30.79 48.87
C SER A 30 -8.96 -30.29 47.93
N ASP A 31 -9.77 -31.19 47.37
CA ASP A 31 -11.13 -31.53 47.81
C ASP A 31 -12.20 -30.58 47.22
N LYS A 32 -13.39 -30.98 46.76
CA LYS A 32 -14.03 -32.20 46.26
C LYS A 32 -15.48 -31.76 45.97
N LYS A 33 -16.19 -32.48 45.08
CA LYS A 33 -17.65 -32.41 44.81
C LYS A 33 -18.00 -31.29 43.79
N GLU A 34 -18.57 -31.55 42.62
CA GLU A 34 -19.66 -32.48 42.29
C GLU A 34 -19.69 -32.76 40.77
N GLU A 35 -19.64 -34.03 40.41
CA GLU A 35 -19.83 -34.60 39.07
C GLU A 35 -20.97 -35.61 39.23
N ALA A 36 -22.11 -35.39 38.57
CA ALA A 36 -23.09 -36.40 38.11
C ALA A 36 -24.49 -35.80 37.87
N ARG A 37 -24.78 -35.43 36.62
CA ARG A 37 -26.10 -35.61 35.95
C ARG A 37 -25.90 -35.30 34.45
N MET A 38 -25.39 -36.24 33.67
CA MET A 38 -26.19 -37.12 32.80
C MET A 38 -27.33 -36.43 32.05
N GLU A 39 -27.13 -36.36 30.73
CA GLU A 39 -28.13 -36.62 29.69
C GLU A 39 -29.45 -35.84 29.75
N GLU A 40 -29.42 -34.59 29.29
CA GLU A 40 -30.50 -34.01 28.49
C GLU A 40 -29.98 -32.71 27.86
N THR A 41 -29.80 -32.67 26.54
CA THR A 41 -29.59 -31.52 25.61
C THR A 41 -28.65 -31.82 24.45
N THR A 42 -28.11 -33.05 24.36
CA THR A 42 -27.57 -33.61 23.11
C THR A 42 -28.70 -34.15 22.24
N ALA A 43 -29.57 -33.26 21.73
CA ALA A 43 -30.59 -33.58 20.72
C ALA A 43 -31.21 -32.35 20.01
N MET A 44 -30.70 -31.13 20.19
CA MET A 44 -31.27 -29.93 19.54
C MET A 44 -30.21 -28.96 19.00
N MET A 45 -29.12 -29.43 18.40
CA MET A 45 -28.25 -28.61 17.53
C MET A 45 -27.62 -29.43 16.39
N LYS A 46 -28.36 -30.43 15.89
CA LYS A 46 -28.01 -31.22 14.70
C LYS A 46 -29.19 -31.33 13.71
N GLU A 47 -30.09 -30.35 13.77
CA GLU A 47 -31.26 -30.22 12.89
C GLU A 47 -31.50 -28.73 12.55
N THR A 48 -30.41 -27.98 12.30
CA THR A 48 -30.47 -26.62 11.75
C THR A 48 -29.19 -26.31 10.99
N THR A 49 -28.76 -27.27 10.16
CA THR A 49 -27.61 -27.15 9.25
C THR A 49 -27.97 -27.36 7.78
N GLU A 50 -29.25 -27.48 7.42
CA GLU A 50 -29.65 -27.67 6.01
C GLU A 50 -30.91 -26.87 5.57
N ALA A 51 -31.29 -25.81 6.30
CA ALA A 51 -32.43 -24.97 5.93
C ALA A 51 -32.19 -23.45 6.09
N LYS A 52 -30.93 -23.00 5.99
CA LYS A 52 -30.58 -21.56 5.94
C LYS A 52 -29.50 -21.27 4.89
N MET A 53 -29.55 -22.06 3.83
CA MET A 53 -28.72 -21.99 2.63
C MET A 53 -29.63 -22.07 1.40
N GLU A 54 -30.75 -21.34 1.41
CA GLU A 54 -31.63 -21.16 0.23
C GLU A 54 -32.62 -19.98 0.34
N GLU A 55 -32.49 -19.09 1.34
CA GLU A 55 -33.41 -17.96 1.52
C GLU A 55 -32.68 -16.70 2.04
N THR A 56 -31.64 -16.27 1.31
CA THR A 56 -31.28 -14.85 1.19
C THR A 56 -30.60 -14.60 -0.17
N THR A 57 -31.16 -15.24 -1.20
CA THR A 57 -30.86 -15.05 -2.63
C THR A 57 -31.98 -14.20 -3.29
N ALA A 58 -32.67 -13.38 -2.49
CA ALA A 58 -33.79 -12.54 -2.93
C ALA A 58 -33.75 -11.12 -2.32
N MET A 59 -32.56 -10.61 -2.02
CA MET A 59 -32.31 -9.18 -1.75
C MET A 59 -31.19 -8.63 -2.65
N MET A 60 -31.01 -9.30 -3.79
CA MET A 60 -30.17 -8.94 -4.91
C MET A 60 -31.17 -8.98 -6.08
N GLU A 61 -31.40 -7.82 -6.72
CA GLU A 61 -32.54 -7.45 -7.58
C GLU A 61 -33.58 -6.56 -6.86
N GLU A 62 -33.88 -5.43 -7.49
CA GLU A 62 -34.80 -4.36 -7.03
C GLU A 62 -34.21 -3.31 -6.07
N THR A 63 -33.13 -2.63 -6.47
CA THR A 63 -33.03 -1.15 -6.49
C THR A 63 -31.82 -0.78 -7.37
N THR A 64 -31.87 -1.25 -8.61
CA THR A 64 -31.06 -0.79 -9.72
C THR A 64 -31.96 0.11 -10.55
N GLU A 65 -31.84 1.42 -10.34
CA GLU A 65 -32.17 2.49 -11.28
C GLU A 65 -32.13 3.82 -10.49
N ALA A 66 -31.37 4.79 -10.99
CA ALA A 66 -31.24 6.15 -10.44
C ALA A 66 -30.27 6.40 -9.27
N LYS A 67 -29.07 5.80 -9.27
CA LYS A 67 -27.84 6.48 -8.77
C LYS A 67 -26.52 5.83 -9.22
N MET A 68 -26.50 5.30 -10.44
CA MET A 68 -25.35 4.65 -11.09
C MET A 68 -24.86 5.43 -12.33
N ASP A 69 -25.06 6.75 -12.36
CA ASP A 69 -24.81 7.58 -13.56
C ASP A 69 -23.60 8.54 -13.44
N GLU A 70 -22.93 8.62 -12.28
CA GLU A 70 -21.78 9.53 -12.12
C GLU A 70 -20.49 8.84 -11.61
N THR A 71 -20.56 7.56 -11.24
CA THR A 71 -19.38 6.80 -10.77
C THR A 71 -18.97 5.66 -11.72
N THR A 72 -19.81 5.35 -12.71
CA THR A 72 -19.54 4.30 -13.72
C THR A 72 -18.73 4.82 -14.91
N ALA A 73 -18.72 6.14 -15.15
CA ALA A 73 -17.91 6.74 -16.21
C ALA A 73 -16.38 6.72 -15.90
N MET A 74 -15.99 6.73 -14.62
CA MET A 74 -14.58 6.73 -14.24
C MET A 74 -13.94 5.32 -14.20
N MET A 75 -14.72 4.24 -14.15
CA MET A 75 -14.20 2.87 -14.19
C MET A 75 -14.14 2.27 -15.59
N ASP A 76 -14.93 2.80 -16.54
CA ASP A 76 -14.92 2.36 -17.94
C ASP A 76 -13.74 2.97 -18.72
N GLU A 77 -13.33 4.21 -18.43
CA GLU A 77 -12.09 4.79 -18.98
C GLU A 77 -10.81 4.17 -18.39
N THR A 78 -10.85 3.67 -17.15
CA THR A 78 -9.66 3.05 -16.51
C THR A 78 -9.37 1.65 -17.07
N THR A 79 -10.39 0.93 -17.54
CA THR A 79 -10.24 -0.41 -18.14
C THR A 79 -9.78 -0.34 -19.61
N ALA A 80 -10.05 0.77 -20.31
CA ALA A 80 -9.51 1.03 -21.64
C ALA A 80 -7.99 1.32 -21.64
N MET A 81 -7.42 1.83 -20.53
CA MET A 81 -5.97 2.06 -20.40
C MET A 81 -5.13 0.77 -20.31
N MET A 82 -5.73 -0.39 -20.03
CA MET A 82 -5.00 -1.63 -19.76
C MET A 82 -4.79 -2.56 -20.97
N SER A 83 -5.34 -2.25 -22.14
CA SER A 83 -5.22 -3.09 -23.35
C SER A 83 -4.58 -2.41 -24.55
N GLU A 84 -4.36 -1.11 -24.50
CA GLU A 84 -3.58 -0.38 -25.50
C GLU A 84 -2.58 0.50 -24.78
N MET A 85 -1.34 0.01 -24.60
CA MET A 85 -0.20 0.93 -24.57
C MET A 85 -0.12 1.58 -25.95
N GLU A 86 -0.97 2.59 -26.19
CA GLU A 86 -0.44 3.79 -26.81
C GLU A 86 0.77 4.16 -25.95
N ALA A 87 1.97 3.84 -26.44
CA ALA A 87 3.20 4.05 -25.69
C ALA A 87 3.19 5.48 -25.15
N LEU A 88 3.43 5.64 -23.85
CA LEU A 88 3.52 6.95 -23.20
C LEU A 88 4.45 7.82 -24.04
N LYS A 89 4.07 9.05 -24.34
CA LYS A 89 4.92 9.90 -25.17
C LYS A 89 6.14 10.29 -24.34
N ASP A 90 7.32 10.21 -24.94
CA ASP A 90 8.56 10.61 -24.29
C ASP A 90 8.52 12.09 -23.90
N GLY A 91 9.00 12.40 -22.70
CA GLY A 91 8.93 13.75 -22.16
C GLY A 91 9.11 13.82 -20.66
N GLU A 92 9.12 15.04 -20.16
CA GLU A 92 9.10 15.36 -18.74
C GLU A 92 7.76 15.98 -18.41
N TYR A 93 7.03 15.38 -17.46
CA TYR A 93 5.68 15.76 -17.09
C TYR A 93 5.68 16.23 -15.65
N LYS A 94 5.08 17.40 -15.40
CA LYS A 94 5.17 18.10 -14.12
C LYS A 94 3.79 18.43 -13.56
N LEU A 95 3.66 18.29 -12.26
CA LEU A 95 2.50 18.70 -11.49
C LEU A 95 2.98 19.49 -10.27
N GLU A 96 2.30 20.62 -10.02
CA GLU A 96 2.54 21.48 -8.86
C GLU A 96 1.19 21.87 -8.25
N SER A 97 1.13 22.01 -6.92
CA SER A 97 -0.04 22.57 -6.24
C SER A 97 0.22 23.94 -5.64
N ASN A 98 -0.83 24.65 -5.24
CA ASN A 98 -0.71 25.69 -4.21
C ASN A 98 -0.25 25.08 -2.87
N ALA A 99 0.19 25.92 -1.95
CA ALA A 99 0.51 25.49 -0.58
C ALA A 99 -0.77 25.20 0.21
N ASP A 100 -0.74 24.11 0.97
CA ASP A 100 -1.76 23.76 1.95
C ASP A 100 -1.78 24.74 3.15
N GLU A 101 -2.72 24.56 4.08
CA GLU A 101 -2.82 25.37 5.30
C GLU A 101 -1.54 25.36 6.18
N ARG A 102 -0.65 24.38 5.96
CA ARG A 102 0.62 24.21 6.68
C ARG A 102 1.82 24.77 5.90
N GLY A 103 1.59 25.34 4.73
CA GLY A 103 2.62 25.95 3.89
C GLY A 103 3.38 24.97 2.99
N TRP A 104 2.84 23.76 2.78
CA TRP A 104 3.46 22.75 1.90
C TRP A 104 2.72 22.65 0.57
N ALA A 105 3.45 22.76 -0.54
CA ALA A 105 2.93 22.54 -1.88
C ALA A 105 3.42 21.18 -2.42
N HIS A 106 2.58 20.44 -3.11
CA HIS A 106 3.00 19.21 -3.80
C HIS A 106 3.84 19.54 -5.04
N SER A 107 4.89 18.76 -5.26
CA SER A 107 5.70 18.78 -6.47
C SER A 107 5.86 17.35 -6.97
N PHE A 108 5.51 17.12 -8.24
CA PHE A 108 5.65 15.80 -8.85
C PHE A 108 6.19 15.94 -10.27
N THR A 109 7.31 15.28 -10.55
CA THR A 109 7.81 15.09 -11.91
C THR A 109 7.90 13.60 -12.25
N ILE A 110 7.48 13.22 -13.45
CA ILE A 110 7.83 11.93 -14.07
C ILE A 110 8.57 12.16 -15.40
N VAL A 111 9.49 11.27 -15.75
CA VAL A 111 10.19 11.29 -17.04
C VAL A 111 9.89 10.00 -17.80
N VAL A 112 9.36 10.15 -19.01
CA VAL A 112 9.08 9.03 -19.92
C VAL A 112 10.15 8.98 -21.01
N LYS A 113 10.71 7.78 -21.24
CA LYS A 113 11.62 7.48 -22.35
C LYS A 113 11.30 6.11 -22.92
N ASP A 114 11.33 5.98 -24.24
CA ASP A 114 10.97 4.76 -24.95
C ASP A 114 9.61 4.20 -24.52
N GLY A 115 8.65 5.08 -24.24
CA GLY A 115 7.32 4.67 -23.77
C GLY A 115 7.23 4.22 -22.33
N LYS A 116 8.29 4.37 -21.52
CA LYS A 116 8.36 3.91 -20.12
C LYS A 116 8.72 5.02 -19.16
N ILE A 117 8.17 4.94 -17.95
CA ILE A 117 8.56 5.81 -16.84
C ILE A 117 9.98 5.41 -16.41
N THR A 118 10.93 6.34 -16.55
CA THR A 118 12.34 6.17 -16.16
C THR A 118 12.71 6.92 -14.89
N GLU A 119 11.90 7.92 -14.52
CA GLU A 119 12.10 8.71 -13.30
C GLU A 119 10.74 9.11 -12.72
N SER A 120 10.68 9.15 -11.39
CA SER A 120 9.52 9.60 -10.61
C SER A 120 10.04 10.37 -9.39
N LYS A 121 9.56 11.59 -9.20
CA LYS A 121 10.00 12.55 -8.18
C LYS A 121 8.80 13.26 -7.57
N TYR A 122 8.08 12.55 -6.71
CA TYR A 122 7.03 13.10 -5.86
C TYR A 122 7.61 13.56 -4.51
N ASP A 123 7.30 14.79 -4.12
CA ASP A 123 7.61 15.37 -2.81
C ASP A 123 6.61 16.50 -2.47
N MET A 124 6.82 17.15 -1.33
CA MET A 124 6.23 18.43 -1.01
C MET A 124 7.32 19.46 -0.71
N VAL A 125 7.10 20.71 -1.08
CA VAL A 125 8.04 21.82 -0.90
C VAL A 125 7.45 22.87 0.04
N ASP A 126 8.28 23.44 0.91
CA ASP A 126 7.87 24.59 1.71
C ASP A 126 7.98 25.90 0.93
N LYS A 127 7.60 27.01 1.57
CA LYS A 127 7.71 28.38 1.01
C LYS A 127 9.13 28.80 0.60
N ASP A 128 10.16 28.14 1.15
CA ASP A 128 11.57 28.41 0.86
C ASP A 128 12.13 27.43 -0.19
N GLY A 129 11.29 26.53 -0.72
CA GLY A 129 11.64 25.51 -1.70
C GLY A 129 12.32 24.28 -1.12
N LYS A 130 12.28 24.07 0.20
CA LYS A 130 12.89 22.90 0.84
C LYS A 130 11.95 21.70 0.78
N LEU A 131 12.52 20.52 0.53
CA LEU A 131 11.77 19.27 0.44
C LEU A 131 11.31 18.79 1.82
N LYS A 132 10.09 18.29 1.90
CA LYS A 132 9.52 17.71 3.11
C LYS A 132 10.17 16.37 3.45
N SER A 133 10.60 15.62 2.43
CA SER A 133 11.40 14.40 2.61
C SER A 133 12.75 14.68 3.30
N GLU A 134 13.32 15.88 3.12
CA GLU A 134 14.59 16.28 3.74
C GLU A 134 14.43 16.91 5.13
N ASN A 135 13.19 17.14 5.59
CA ASN A 135 12.94 17.68 6.91
C ASN A 135 13.08 16.59 8.00
N GLU A 136 14.27 16.48 8.60
CA GLU A 136 14.58 15.46 9.60
C GLU A 136 13.62 15.48 10.81
N GLU A 137 13.28 16.67 11.32
CA GLU A 137 12.42 16.83 12.49
C GLU A 137 11.00 16.31 12.20
N TYR A 138 10.43 16.71 11.06
CA TYR A 138 9.11 16.23 10.64
C TYR A 138 9.09 14.72 10.43
N ASN A 139 10.10 14.18 9.75
CA ASN A 139 10.19 12.75 9.45
C ASN A 139 10.34 11.91 10.71
N LYS A 140 11.16 12.36 11.68
CA LYS A 140 11.28 11.71 12.99
C LYS A 140 9.95 11.73 13.75
N MET A 141 9.29 12.89 13.82
CA MET A 141 7.99 13.00 14.49
C MET A 141 6.91 12.14 13.84
N MET A 142 6.91 12.02 12.52
CA MET A 142 5.97 11.16 11.80
C MET A 142 6.25 9.69 12.09
N GLU A 143 7.51 9.26 12.02
CA GLU A 143 7.91 7.87 12.28
C GLU A 143 7.55 7.42 13.70
N GLU A 144 7.76 8.28 14.70
CA GLU A 144 7.36 7.99 16.09
C GLU A 144 5.83 7.84 16.27
N LYS A 145 5.03 8.53 15.45
CA LYS A 145 3.56 8.54 15.58
C LYS A 145 2.85 7.49 14.74
N SER A 146 3.31 7.26 13.52
CA SER A 146 2.63 6.40 12.55
C SER A 146 3.42 5.17 12.15
N GLY A 147 4.68 5.03 12.59
CA GLY A 147 5.57 3.93 12.21
C GLY A 147 6.20 4.08 10.82
N ALA A 148 5.95 5.18 10.12
CA ALA A 148 6.54 5.51 8.84
C ALA A 148 6.92 7.00 8.78
N SER A 149 7.93 7.34 7.99
CA SER A 149 8.26 8.74 7.70
C SER A 149 7.78 9.11 6.29
N PHE A 150 7.58 10.40 6.04
CA PHE A 150 7.22 10.89 4.72
C PHE A 150 8.32 10.56 3.70
N ALA A 151 9.59 10.75 4.05
CA ALA A 151 10.75 10.42 3.23
C ALA A 151 10.76 8.96 2.78
N LYS A 152 10.60 8.01 3.72
CA LYS A 152 10.56 6.58 3.40
C LYS A 152 9.36 6.22 2.52
N ALA A 153 8.21 6.85 2.77
CA ALA A 153 7.00 6.62 1.99
C ALA A 153 7.17 7.12 0.54
N VAL A 154 7.60 8.37 0.34
CA VAL A 154 7.78 8.92 -1.02
C VAL A 154 8.91 8.22 -1.78
N GLU A 155 9.99 7.78 -1.10
CA GLU A 155 11.02 6.94 -1.72
C GLU A 155 10.43 5.63 -2.25
N ALA A 156 9.64 4.93 -1.43
CA ALA A 156 8.99 3.69 -1.82
C ALA A 156 8.01 3.88 -2.98
N TYR A 157 7.24 4.97 -2.98
CA TYR A 157 6.25 5.26 -4.03
C TYR A 157 6.91 5.63 -5.36
N ASN A 158 7.91 6.51 -5.34
CA ASN A 158 8.65 6.90 -6.54
C ASN A 158 9.35 5.70 -7.19
N LYS A 159 10.02 4.88 -6.38
CA LYS A 159 10.62 3.63 -6.84
C LYS A 159 9.57 2.66 -7.38
N GLY A 160 8.46 2.50 -6.64
CA GLY A 160 7.35 1.64 -7.01
C GLY A 160 6.77 2.00 -8.38
N LEU A 161 6.52 3.28 -8.66
CA LEU A 161 5.96 3.69 -9.95
C LEU A 161 6.93 3.43 -11.11
N VAL A 162 8.23 3.64 -10.93
CA VAL A 162 9.23 3.30 -11.94
C VAL A 162 9.30 1.78 -12.16
N GLU A 163 9.21 0.96 -11.11
CA GLU A 163 9.27 -0.49 -11.25
C GLU A 163 7.99 -1.10 -11.84
N LYS A 164 6.83 -0.58 -11.43
CA LYS A 164 5.52 -1.14 -11.76
C LYS A 164 4.93 -0.56 -13.04
N GLN A 165 5.36 0.63 -13.45
CA GLN A 165 4.81 1.37 -14.61
C GLN A 165 3.31 1.70 -14.51
N ASN A 166 2.68 1.35 -13.39
CA ASN A 166 1.27 1.55 -13.13
C ASN A 166 1.10 1.86 -11.64
N VAL A 167 0.43 2.97 -11.36
CA VAL A 167 0.15 3.45 -10.02
C VAL A 167 -0.70 2.48 -9.20
N ALA A 168 -1.63 1.75 -9.83
CA ALA A 168 -2.53 0.81 -9.14
C ALA A 168 -1.78 -0.40 -8.55
N ASP A 169 -0.57 -0.68 -9.07
CA ASP A 169 0.30 -1.78 -8.63
C ASP A 169 1.35 -1.32 -7.61
N VAL A 170 1.35 -0.03 -7.22
CA VAL A 170 2.22 0.51 -6.17
C VAL A 170 1.59 0.25 -4.82
N GLU A 171 2.35 -0.38 -3.92
CA GLU A 171 1.87 -0.69 -2.57
C GLU A 171 1.85 0.56 -1.69
N SER A 172 0.75 0.76 -0.95
CA SER A 172 0.68 1.81 0.07
C SER A 172 1.55 1.46 1.28
N VAL A 173 2.21 2.47 1.87
CA VAL A 173 2.99 2.31 3.11
C VAL A 173 2.07 2.56 4.31
N SER A 174 1.96 1.57 5.20
CA SER A 174 1.21 1.70 6.45
C SER A 174 1.71 2.88 7.27
N GLY A 175 0.80 3.71 7.79
CA GLY A 175 1.14 4.95 8.48
C GLY A 175 1.38 6.16 7.56
N ALA A 176 1.27 5.99 6.24
CA ALA A 176 1.44 7.06 5.23
C ALA A 176 0.34 7.02 4.13
N THR A 177 -0.87 6.57 4.46
CA THR A 177 -1.98 6.40 3.50
C THR A 177 -2.38 7.72 2.82
N SER A 178 -2.48 8.83 3.57
CA SER A 178 -2.79 10.13 2.97
C SER A 178 -1.73 10.58 1.95
N THR A 179 -0.45 10.23 2.17
CA THR A 179 0.61 10.48 1.20
C THR A 179 0.47 9.60 -0.04
N TYR A 180 0.04 8.35 0.12
CA TYR A 180 -0.26 7.45 -0.99
C TYR A 180 -1.42 7.96 -1.84
N ASP A 181 -2.50 8.42 -1.23
CA ASP A 181 -3.69 8.90 -1.96
C ASP A 181 -3.33 10.07 -2.89
N SER A 182 -2.65 11.09 -2.36
CA SER A 182 -2.16 12.21 -3.16
C SER A 182 -1.15 11.78 -4.23
N PHE A 183 -0.20 10.91 -3.89
CA PHE A 183 0.75 10.35 -4.87
C PHE A 183 0.00 9.66 -6.02
N ALA A 184 -0.98 8.82 -5.69
CA ALA A 184 -1.67 8.01 -6.66
C ALA A 184 -2.57 8.84 -7.58
N GLU A 185 -3.27 9.82 -7.02
CA GLU A 185 -4.06 10.80 -7.77
C GLU A 185 -3.18 11.57 -8.77
N TYR A 186 -2.07 12.14 -8.29
CA TYR A 186 -1.22 12.98 -9.13
C TYR A 186 -0.41 12.18 -10.15
N ALA A 187 -0.05 10.93 -9.83
CA ALA A 187 0.56 10.01 -10.80
C ALA A 187 -0.40 9.74 -11.97
N LYS A 188 -1.70 9.54 -11.71
CA LYS A 188 -2.69 9.33 -12.79
C LYS A 188 -2.77 10.55 -13.71
N LEU A 189 -2.84 11.76 -13.15
CA LEU A 189 -2.86 12.99 -13.94
C LEU A 189 -1.62 13.13 -14.83
N LEU A 190 -0.44 12.80 -14.30
CA LEU A 190 0.81 12.83 -15.07
C LEU A 190 0.86 11.73 -16.15
N LEU A 191 0.33 10.53 -15.87
CA LEU A 191 0.24 9.46 -16.85
C LEU A 191 -0.74 9.78 -17.98
N GLU A 192 -1.86 10.43 -17.68
CA GLU A 192 -2.79 10.95 -18.68
C GLU A 192 -2.13 12.03 -19.55
N ALA A 193 -1.38 12.95 -18.94
CA ALA A 193 -0.62 13.95 -19.66
C ALA A 193 0.44 13.29 -20.56
N ALA A 194 1.11 12.25 -20.07
CA ALA A 194 2.08 11.48 -20.84
C ALA A 194 1.47 10.69 -22.00
N ALA A 195 0.29 10.09 -21.82
CA ALA A 195 -0.45 9.45 -22.90
C ALA A 195 -0.80 10.45 -24.02
N LYS A 196 -1.11 11.71 -23.64
CA LYS A 196 -1.44 12.81 -24.56
C LYS A 196 -0.22 13.56 -25.09
N GLY A 197 0.97 13.32 -24.55
CA GLY A 197 2.17 14.11 -24.85
C GLY A 197 2.09 15.59 -24.39
N ASN A 198 1.23 15.89 -23.41
CA ASN A 198 1.07 17.25 -22.89
C ASN A 198 2.12 17.53 -21.81
N THR A 199 3.16 18.30 -22.14
CA THR A 199 4.22 18.68 -21.20
C THR A 199 3.95 19.99 -20.45
N GLU A 200 2.75 20.58 -20.59
CA GLU A 200 2.36 21.73 -19.77
C GLU A 200 2.28 21.32 -18.29
N THR A 201 2.81 22.15 -17.39
CA THR A 201 2.74 21.88 -15.95
C THR A 201 1.30 21.88 -15.47
N ILE A 202 0.85 20.74 -14.93
CA ILE A 202 -0.45 20.59 -14.30
C ILE A 202 -0.45 21.39 -12.99
N LYS A 203 -1.46 22.23 -12.80
CA LYS A 203 -1.66 23.00 -11.57
C LYS A 203 -2.87 22.45 -10.82
N VAL A 204 -2.69 22.08 -9.57
CA VAL A 204 -3.75 21.53 -8.71
C VAL A 204 -4.00 22.46 -7.52
N GLU A 205 -5.27 22.68 -7.18
CA GLU A 205 -5.64 23.43 -5.98
C GLU A 205 -5.97 22.45 -4.84
N VAL A 206 -5.18 22.50 -3.76
CA VAL A 206 -5.43 21.81 -2.49
C VAL A 206 -6.11 22.75 -1.50
N LYS A 207 -7.06 22.19 -0.74
CA LYS A 207 -7.86 22.92 0.26
C LYS A 207 -7.19 22.93 1.62
#